data_AF-A0A258AP47-F1
#
_entry.id   AF-A0A258AP47-F1
#
_cell.length_a   1.000
_cell.length_b   1.000
_cell.length_c   1.000
_cell.angle_alpha   90.00
_cell.angle_beta   90.00
_cell.angle_gamma   90.00
#
_symmetry.space_group_name_H-M   'P 1'
#
loop_
_entity.id
_entity.type
_entity.pdbx_description
1 polymer ?
#
loop_
_entity_poly.entity_id
_entity_poly.type
_entity_poly.pdbx_seq_one_letter_code
_entity_poly.pdbx_strand_id
1 'polypeptide(L)'
;MKRRLPALIFVLHAWAALQAQAQTPAQEPTALTSTRAAFLRQVMADSQLLTQQYERALAKVETDVATAGDYEEARAIRLRREQLQALYSGTVSSLATPLPLTQARMTGSAQASGETLSGWRSNGSGAEWLNFRVMPGSYHLEFEFNMSDAPVAGSIYASSKFQPQQTALFEFDEVTLLGIAAENHRTFEITRSTDETTFATVRVGPLNFSRNPATLRFTAAAGYPANIIRIRNLRLVPVTDTAAANAGAPPPTSSTTAMQQASGTLKDAIDTARNAATAKYLDELNDLAVTKPVLKEQIDAETRRVQRLGVQKKGQTGIHAITTTGGGFSGFEDISDARLSDEEPLSGERFKVVYEGRTLLVRLLWIDCAPVEDDDPGVKRFAKHFNIEDEDVVAVGRAAREFTASYLRDKPLRLLMRPDRDKDGTMAALLFLPNVGLYQNVLVNHGLAAVVPPAREKQRNAMERAFLATLSALENAARNRRPPPGAWALPANANGGKQP
;
A
#
# COMPACT_ATOMS: atom_id res chain seq x y z
N MET A 1 7.97 -65.05 11.83
CA MET A 1 7.35 -64.13 12.80
C MET A 1 8.43 -63.34 13.53
N LYS A 2 8.63 -62.05 13.22
CA LYS A 2 9.30 -61.07 14.09
C LYS A 2 8.98 -59.65 13.61
N ARG A 3 8.35 -58.92 14.54
CA ARG A 3 7.78 -57.57 14.58
C ARG A 3 8.49 -56.49 13.73
N ARG A 4 7.75 -55.87 12.81
CA ARG A 4 7.98 -54.50 12.28
C ARG A 4 6.68 -53.68 12.43
N LEU A 5 6.44 -53.13 13.62
CA LEU A 5 5.35 -52.18 13.89
C LEU A 5 5.62 -51.51 15.26
N PRO A 6 6.57 -50.55 15.33
CA PRO A 6 6.31 -49.40 16.21
C PRO A 6 6.75 -48.04 15.66
N ALA A 7 7.39 -47.95 14.48
CA ALA A 7 7.92 -46.68 13.96
C ALA A 7 6.86 -45.83 13.23
N LEU A 8 5.79 -46.45 12.69
CA LEU A 8 4.82 -45.75 11.85
C LEU A 8 3.69 -45.05 12.66
N ILE A 9 3.47 -45.46 13.91
CA ILE A 9 2.45 -44.85 14.78
C ILE A 9 2.96 -43.53 15.39
N PHE A 10 4.26 -43.41 15.63
CA PHE A 10 4.86 -42.18 16.18
C PHE A 10 4.95 -41.03 15.17
N VAL A 11 5.13 -41.33 13.87
CA VAL A 11 5.15 -40.30 12.82
C VAL A 11 3.75 -39.73 12.58
N LEU A 12 2.69 -40.53 12.71
CA LEU A 12 1.31 -40.05 12.57
C LEU A 12 0.80 -39.24 13.78
N HIS A 13 1.23 -39.54 15.01
CA HIS A 13 0.84 -38.74 16.19
C HIS A 13 1.60 -37.41 16.27
N ALA A 14 2.85 -37.36 15.77
CA ALA A 14 3.59 -36.10 15.67
C ALA A 14 3.01 -35.17 14.59
N TRP A 15 2.43 -35.72 13.51
CA TRP A 15 1.74 -34.93 12.48
C TRP A 15 0.35 -34.45 12.91
N ALA A 16 -0.40 -35.26 13.66
CA ALA A 16 -1.69 -34.86 14.23
C ALA A 16 -1.55 -33.77 15.31
N ALA A 17 -0.48 -33.81 16.12
CA ALA A 17 -0.19 -32.74 17.08
C ALA A 17 0.28 -31.44 16.41
N LEU A 18 1.02 -31.52 15.28
CA LEU A 18 1.44 -30.33 14.54
C LEU A 18 0.32 -29.68 13.71
N GLN A 19 -0.71 -30.45 13.32
CA GLN A 19 -1.89 -29.91 12.64
C GLN A 19 -2.95 -29.34 13.60
N ALA A 20 -2.99 -29.78 14.86
CA ALA A 20 -3.89 -29.23 15.88
C ALA A 20 -3.45 -27.85 16.44
N GLN A 21 -2.22 -27.41 16.12
CA GLN A 21 -1.69 -26.07 16.44
C GLN A 21 -1.47 -25.19 15.20
N ALA A 22 -2.21 -25.45 14.12
CA ALA A 22 -2.59 -24.40 13.18
C ALA A 22 -3.57 -23.44 13.91
N GLN A 23 -3.01 -22.70 14.86
CA GLN A 23 -3.65 -21.58 15.52
C GLN A 23 -4.16 -20.65 14.43
N THR A 24 -5.45 -20.33 14.55
CA THR A 24 -6.05 -19.05 14.22
C THR A 24 -5.02 -17.97 13.88
N PRO A 25 -5.17 -17.21 12.76
CA PRO A 25 -4.22 -16.16 12.42
C PRO A 25 -4.03 -15.28 13.65
N ALA A 26 -2.80 -15.23 14.16
CA ALA A 26 -2.48 -14.54 15.40
C ALA A 26 -3.02 -13.10 15.30
N GLN A 27 -3.99 -12.78 16.17
CA GLN A 27 -4.53 -11.43 16.29
C GLN A 27 -3.36 -10.48 16.53
N GLU A 28 -3.23 -9.49 15.65
CA GLU A 28 -2.27 -8.41 15.81
C GLU A 28 -2.46 -7.81 17.22
N PRO A 29 -1.38 -7.61 18.00
CA PRO A 29 -1.49 -7.08 19.37
C PRO A 29 -2.36 -5.83 19.38
N THR A 30 -3.37 -5.77 20.26
CA THR A 30 -4.32 -4.64 20.35
C THR A 30 -3.63 -3.28 20.53
N ALA A 31 -2.41 -3.27 21.07
CA ALA A 31 -1.55 -2.10 21.19
C ALA A 31 -1.00 -1.60 19.83
N LEU A 32 -0.76 -2.49 18.86
CA LEU A 32 -0.25 -2.13 17.53
C LEU A 32 -1.37 -1.63 16.62
N THR A 33 -2.56 -2.23 16.70
CA THR A 33 -3.73 -1.77 15.95
C THR A 33 -4.19 -0.39 16.42
N SER A 34 -4.20 -0.14 17.74
CA SER A 34 -4.55 1.17 18.30
C SER A 34 -3.53 2.27 17.95
N THR A 35 -2.22 1.99 18.04
CA THR A 35 -1.17 2.96 17.67
C THR A 35 -1.16 3.28 16.18
N ARG A 36 -1.36 2.29 15.31
CA ARG A 36 -1.51 2.50 13.87
C ARG A 36 -2.74 3.37 13.54
N ALA A 37 -3.87 3.09 14.18
CA ALA A 37 -5.08 3.88 14.00
C ALA A 37 -4.91 5.34 14.47
N ALA A 38 -4.17 5.57 15.55
CA ALA A 38 -3.87 6.92 16.06
C ALA A 38 -2.94 7.70 15.12
N PHE A 39 -1.89 7.07 14.62
CA PHE A 39 -0.96 7.71 13.68
C PHE A 39 -1.66 8.10 12.36
N LEU A 40 -2.47 7.21 11.79
CA LEU A 40 -3.22 7.50 10.57
C LEU A 40 -4.22 8.64 10.76
N ARG A 41 -4.84 8.76 11.95
CA ARG A 41 -5.69 9.90 12.29
C ARG A 41 -4.90 11.22 12.31
N GLN A 42 -3.70 11.21 12.88
CA GLN A 42 -2.87 12.41 12.97
C GLN A 42 -2.36 12.86 11.59
N VAL A 43 -1.90 11.92 10.76
CA VAL A 43 -1.48 12.22 9.38
C VAL A 43 -2.62 12.79 8.53
N MET A 44 -3.86 12.33 8.74
CA MET A 44 -5.03 12.87 8.04
C MET A 44 -5.44 14.26 8.55
N ALA A 45 -5.36 14.50 9.85
CA ALA A 45 -5.62 15.84 10.40
C ALA A 45 -4.58 16.86 9.88
N ASP A 46 -3.32 16.45 9.81
CA ASP A 46 -2.22 17.30 9.32
C ASP A 46 -2.31 17.54 7.80
N SER A 47 -2.77 16.54 7.02
CA SER A 47 -2.99 16.69 5.58
C SER A 47 -4.19 17.59 5.25
N GLN A 48 -5.24 17.55 6.07
CA GLN A 48 -6.36 18.50 6.00
C GLN A 48 -5.89 19.92 6.28
N LEU A 49 -5.05 20.11 7.30
CA LEU A 49 -4.48 21.43 7.63
C LEU A 49 -3.58 21.96 6.49
N LEU A 50 -2.77 21.11 5.86
CA LEU A 50 -1.96 21.47 4.69
C LEU A 50 -2.84 21.94 3.52
N THR A 51 -3.92 21.23 3.27
CA THR A 51 -4.85 21.55 2.18
C THR A 51 -5.57 22.87 2.43
N GLN A 52 -5.98 23.15 3.67
CA GLN A 52 -6.56 24.43 4.06
C GLN A 52 -5.57 25.60 3.91
N GLN A 53 -4.29 25.38 4.23
CA GLN A 53 -3.24 26.38 4.00
C GLN A 53 -3.01 26.63 2.50
N TYR A 54 -3.05 25.58 1.69
CA TYR A 54 -2.93 25.69 0.24
C TYR A 54 -4.13 26.41 -0.40
N GLU A 55 -5.35 26.15 0.08
CA GLU A 55 -6.56 26.87 -0.35
C GLU A 55 -6.47 28.36 -0.04
N ARG A 56 -6.01 28.73 1.16
CA ARG A 56 -5.78 30.13 1.54
C ARG A 56 -4.70 30.80 0.69
N ALA A 57 -3.64 30.06 0.34
CA ALA A 57 -2.61 30.56 -0.57
C ALA A 57 -3.17 30.79 -1.98
N LEU A 58 -3.95 29.86 -2.53
CA LEU A 58 -4.60 30.02 -3.82
C LEU A 58 -5.60 31.18 -3.84
N ALA A 59 -6.36 31.39 -2.77
CA ALA A 59 -7.27 32.53 -2.66
C ALA A 59 -6.51 33.87 -2.68
N LYS A 60 -5.33 33.94 -2.06
CA LYS A 60 -4.47 35.12 -2.12
C LYS A 60 -3.88 35.35 -3.51
N VAL A 61 -3.45 34.29 -4.19
CA VAL A 61 -2.93 34.40 -5.57
C VAL A 61 -4.05 34.80 -6.54
N GLU A 62 -5.28 34.29 -6.36
CA GLU A 62 -6.46 34.73 -7.13
C GLU A 62 -6.68 36.25 -6.97
N THR A 63 -6.61 36.78 -5.74
CA THR A 63 -6.78 38.22 -5.51
C THR A 63 -5.65 39.04 -6.11
N ASP A 64 -4.40 38.59 -5.98
CA ASP A 64 -3.23 39.31 -6.48
C ASP A 64 -3.25 39.37 -8.03
N VAL A 65 -3.56 38.26 -8.70
CA VAL A 65 -3.67 38.16 -10.16
C VAL A 65 -4.88 38.95 -10.69
N ALA A 66 -6.02 38.92 -9.98
CA ALA A 66 -7.17 39.75 -10.33
C ALA A 66 -6.86 41.25 -10.21
N THR A 67 -6.06 41.67 -9.23
CA THR A 67 -5.61 43.06 -9.10
C THR A 67 -4.59 43.48 -10.16
N ALA A 68 -3.83 42.53 -10.71
CA ALA A 68 -2.89 42.76 -11.82
C ALA A 68 -3.57 42.88 -13.19
N GLY A 69 -4.87 42.56 -13.29
CA GLY A 69 -5.68 42.70 -14.50
C GLY A 69 -5.78 41.43 -15.36
N ASP A 70 -5.17 40.31 -14.92
CA ASP A 70 -5.15 39.04 -15.64
C ASP A 70 -6.34 38.15 -15.24
N TYR A 71 -7.53 38.53 -15.68
CA TYR A 71 -8.79 37.87 -15.30
C TYR A 71 -8.91 36.42 -15.78
N GLU A 72 -8.19 36.01 -16.82
CA GLU A 72 -8.19 34.62 -17.31
C GLU A 72 -7.45 33.67 -16.36
N GLU A 73 -6.30 34.09 -15.84
CA GLU A 73 -5.54 33.33 -14.86
C GLU A 73 -6.25 33.27 -13.51
N ALA A 74 -6.85 34.38 -13.07
CA ALA A 74 -7.69 34.41 -11.88
C ALA A 74 -8.86 33.42 -11.98
N ARG A 75 -9.50 33.31 -13.16
CA ARG A 75 -10.56 32.34 -13.41
C ARG A 75 -10.06 30.90 -13.38
N ALA A 76 -8.87 30.61 -13.93
CA ALA A 76 -8.27 29.28 -13.87
C ALA A 76 -7.92 28.86 -12.43
N ILE A 77 -7.39 29.78 -11.63
CA ILE A 77 -7.10 29.57 -10.21
C ILE A 77 -8.39 29.34 -9.43
N ARG A 78 -9.43 30.12 -9.69
CA ARG A 78 -10.76 29.93 -9.10
C ARG A 78 -11.35 28.56 -9.42
N LEU A 79 -11.31 28.13 -10.68
CA LEU A 79 -11.77 26.79 -11.08
C LEU A 79 -10.98 25.69 -10.38
N ARG A 80 -9.67 25.87 -10.20
CA ARG A 80 -8.83 24.91 -9.46
C ARG A 80 -9.14 24.90 -7.97
N ARG A 81 -9.48 26.06 -7.37
CA ARG A 81 -9.99 26.14 -6.00
C ARG A 81 -11.33 25.44 -5.87
N GLU A 82 -12.26 25.67 -6.79
CA GLU A 82 -13.58 25.00 -6.81
C GLU A 82 -13.44 23.49 -7.01
N GLN A 83 -12.49 23.02 -7.83
CA GLN A 83 -12.17 21.59 -7.98
C GLN A 83 -11.59 20.99 -6.69
N LEU A 84 -10.66 21.68 -6.03
CA LEU A 84 -10.14 21.25 -4.72
C LEU A 84 -11.26 21.24 -3.68
N GLN A 85 -12.07 22.29 -3.64
CA GLN A 85 -13.19 22.40 -2.73
C GLN A 85 -14.25 21.33 -3.01
N ALA A 86 -14.51 20.94 -4.27
CA ALA A 86 -15.42 19.85 -4.62
C ALA A 86 -14.88 18.46 -4.25
N LEU A 87 -13.55 18.28 -4.29
CA LEU A 87 -12.91 17.06 -3.78
C LEU A 87 -13.05 16.94 -2.25
N TYR A 88 -13.18 18.07 -1.55
CA TYR A 88 -13.23 18.14 -0.09
C TYR A 88 -14.58 18.59 0.51
N SER A 89 -15.57 18.97 -0.30
CA SER A 89 -16.90 19.43 0.16
C SER A 89 -17.75 18.29 0.74
N GLY A 90 -17.32 17.04 0.54
CA GLY A 90 -17.81 15.87 1.26
C GLY A 90 -17.00 15.50 2.51
N THR A 91 -15.99 16.29 2.88
CA THR A 91 -15.02 15.98 3.96
C THR A 91 -15.03 17.03 5.09
N VAL A 92 -16.04 17.89 5.14
CA VAL A 92 -16.20 18.84 6.24
C VAL A 92 -16.88 18.15 7.43
N SER A 93 -16.12 17.98 8.51
CA SER A 93 -16.56 17.56 9.86
C SER A 93 -17.03 16.12 10.04
N SER A 94 -16.08 15.19 9.91
CA SER A 94 -15.85 13.98 10.73
C SER A 94 -15.02 13.03 9.86
N LEU A 95 -14.25 12.11 10.44
CA LEU A 95 -13.60 11.04 9.65
C LEU A 95 -14.62 10.08 8.97
N ALA A 96 -15.86 10.52 8.75
CA ALA A 96 -16.93 9.74 8.20
C ALA A 96 -16.76 9.56 6.69
N THR A 97 -16.81 8.31 6.23
CA THR A 97 -16.80 7.96 4.81
C THR A 97 -18.24 7.99 4.29
N PRO A 98 -18.64 8.90 3.39
CA PRO A 98 -20.00 8.94 2.87
C PRO A 98 -20.30 7.73 1.96
N LEU A 99 -21.56 7.27 1.97
CA LEU A 99 -22.10 6.25 1.08
C LEU A 99 -22.98 6.92 0.02
N PRO A 100 -22.40 7.40 -1.10
CA PRO A 100 -23.14 8.18 -2.09
C PRO A 100 -24.19 7.32 -2.79
N LEU A 101 -25.42 7.84 -2.88
CA LEU A 101 -26.54 7.14 -3.53
C LEU A 101 -26.35 7.01 -5.05
N THR A 102 -25.55 7.88 -5.66
CA THR A 102 -25.20 7.82 -7.09
C THR A 102 -24.39 6.58 -7.45
N GLN A 103 -23.69 5.98 -6.48
CA GLN A 103 -22.91 4.75 -6.66
C GLN A 103 -23.66 3.49 -6.22
N ALA A 104 -24.86 3.66 -5.65
CA ALA A 104 -25.65 2.57 -5.12
C ALA A 104 -26.47 1.89 -6.23
N ARG A 105 -26.38 0.57 -6.32
CA ARG A 105 -27.26 -0.26 -7.14
C ARG A 105 -28.54 -0.54 -6.36
N MET A 106 -29.68 -0.09 -6.87
CA MET A 106 -30.98 -0.33 -6.24
C MET A 106 -31.49 -1.75 -6.54
N THR A 107 -32.18 -2.35 -5.57
CA THR A 107 -32.85 -3.65 -5.71
C THR A 107 -34.31 -3.56 -5.25
N GLY A 108 -35.18 -4.38 -5.87
CA GLY A 108 -36.61 -4.40 -5.55
C GLY A 108 -37.32 -3.09 -5.92
N SER A 109 -38.08 -2.53 -4.99
CA SER A 109 -38.81 -1.27 -5.19
C SER A 109 -38.08 -0.01 -4.70
N ALA A 110 -36.87 -0.16 -4.12
CA ALA A 110 -36.09 0.96 -3.63
C ALA A 110 -35.69 1.92 -4.76
N GLN A 111 -35.75 3.22 -4.49
CA GLN A 111 -35.45 4.28 -5.44
C GLN A 111 -34.61 5.37 -4.77
N ALA A 112 -33.58 5.82 -5.47
CA ALA A 112 -32.81 7.00 -5.10
C ALA A 112 -33.38 8.24 -5.82
N SER A 113 -33.76 9.25 -5.04
CA SER A 113 -34.21 10.56 -5.54
C SER A 113 -33.36 11.64 -4.88
N GLY A 114 -32.46 12.24 -5.66
CA GLY A 114 -31.45 13.16 -5.15
C GLY A 114 -30.59 12.50 -4.07
N GLU A 115 -30.62 13.04 -2.86
CA GLU A 115 -29.88 12.54 -1.69
C GLU A 115 -30.70 11.61 -0.79
N THR A 116 -31.89 11.19 -1.23
CA THR A 116 -32.81 10.36 -0.43
C THR A 116 -33.08 8.99 -1.05
N LEU A 117 -33.02 7.94 -0.23
CA LEU A 117 -33.52 6.60 -0.54
C LEU A 117 -34.98 6.46 -0.08
N SER A 118 -35.84 5.98 -0.97
CA SER A 118 -37.27 5.80 -0.74
C SER A 118 -37.80 4.55 -1.46
N GLY A 119 -39.12 4.35 -1.45
CA GLY A 119 -39.74 3.28 -2.24
C GLY A 119 -39.68 1.89 -1.61
N TRP A 120 -39.59 1.77 -0.28
CA TRP A 120 -39.44 0.52 0.47
C TRP A 120 -40.73 -0.34 0.52
N ARG A 121 -41.33 -0.69 -0.62
CA ARG A 121 -42.66 -1.31 -0.73
C ARG A 121 -42.65 -2.83 -0.80
N SER A 122 -41.59 -3.44 -1.34
CA SER A 122 -41.45 -4.89 -1.49
C SER A 122 -40.41 -5.47 -0.54
N ASN A 123 -40.58 -6.74 -0.17
CA ASN A 123 -39.55 -7.49 0.55
C ASN A 123 -38.25 -7.52 -0.27
N GLY A 124 -37.10 -7.39 0.40
CA GLY A 124 -35.78 -7.36 -0.24
C GLY A 124 -35.47 -6.07 -1.02
N SER A 125 -36.28 -5.00 -0.84
CA SER A 125 -35.92 -3.68 -1.36
C SER A 125 -34.63 -3.20 -0.70
N GLY A 126 -33.67 -2.74 -1.49
CA GLY A 126 -32.33 -2.47 -0.99
C GLY A 126 -31.49 -1.56 -1.87
N ALA A 127 -30.34 -1.19 -1.32
CA ALA A 127 -29.28 -0.46 -1.98
C ALA A 127 -27.95 -1.19 -1.74
N GLU A 128 -27.17 -1.39 -2.79
CA GLU A 128 -25.90 -2.11 -2.75
C GLU A 128 -24.76 -1.27 -3.32
N TRP A 129 -23.67 -1.13 -2.59
CA TRP A 129 -22.44 -0.46 -3.04
C TRP A 129 -21.38 -1.52 -3.35
N LEU A 130 -21.09 -1.70 -4.64
CA LEU A 130 -20.08 -2.63 -5.12
C LEU A 130 -18.69 -2.00 -5.07
N ASN A 131 -17.68 -2.79 -4.68
CA ASN A 131 -16.27 -2.36 -4.63
C ASN A 131 -16.05 -1.06 -3.84
N PHE A 132 -16.80 -0.86 -2.76
CA PHE A 132 -16.71 0.31 -1.91
C PHE A 132 -15.35 0.35 -1.20
N ARG A 133 -14.62 1.46 -1.38
CA ARG A 133 -13.29 1.61 -0.79
C ARG A 133 -13.40 2.15 0.63
N VAL A 134 -13.36 1.24 1.60
CA VAL A 134 -13.31 1.56 3.03
C VAL A 134 -11.94 1.19 3.60
N MET A 135 -11.40 2.02 4.49
CA MET A 135 -10.15 1.68 5.18
C MET A 135 -10.44 0.59 6.23
N PRO A 136 -9.50 -0.34 6.47
CA PRO A 136 -9.66 -1.30 7.55
C PRO A 136 -9.80 -0.60 8.91
N GLY A 137 -10.80 -0.98 9.71
CA GLY A 137 -11.10 -0.38 11.00
C GLY A 137 -12.53 -0.64 11.47
N SER A 138 -12.86 -0.13 12.67
CA SER A 138 -14.21 -0.20 13.24
C SER A 138 -14.99 1.08 12.93
N TYR A 139 -16.22 0.93 12.43
CA TYR A 139 -17.07 2.03 12.00
C TYR A 139 -18.49 1.88 12.55
N HIS A 140 -19.17 3.00 12.78
CA HIS A 140 -20.61 3.09 12.93
C HIS A 140 -21.21 3.57 11.61
N LEU A 141 -22.25 2.90 11.13
CA LEU A 141 -23.11 3.44 10.11
C LEU A 141 -24.01 4.52 10.75
N GLU A 142 -23.94 5.73 10.25
CA GLU A 142 -24.85 6.82 10.60
C GLU A 142 -25.69 7.20 9.40
N PHE A 143 -26.98 7.45 9.64
CA PHE A 143 -27.89 7.97 8.63
C PHE A 143 -29.05 8.70 9.30
N GLU A 144 -29.77 9.48 8.50
CA GLU A 144 -30.99 10.16 8.89
C GLU A 144 -32.19 9.47 8.24
N PHE A 145 -33.27 9.25 8.98
CA PHE A 145 -34.49 8.65 8.45
C PHE A 145 -35.73 9.46 8.82
N ASN A 146 -36.75 9.36 7.99
CA ASN A 146 -38.11 9.78 8.28
C ASN A 146 -39.06 8.65 7.87
N MET A 147 -40.02 8.32 8.72
CA MET A 147 -41.04 7.32 8.45
C MET A 147 -42.41 7.92 8.75
N SER A 148 -43.21 8.18 7.73
CA SER A 148 -44.58 8.71 7.84
C SER A 148 -45.61 7.76 7.22
N ASP A 149 -46.88 8.12 7.33
CA ASP A 149 -47.97 7.33 6.74
C ASP A 149 -48.09 7.61 5.25
N ALA A 150 -48.30 6.56 4.46
CA ALA A 150 -48.69 6.75 3.08
C ALA A 150 -50.13 7.28 3.02
N PRO A 151 -50.44 8.27 2.16
CA PRO A 151 -51.81 8.73 1.98
C PRO A 151 -52.66 7.58 1.44
N VAL A 152 -53.55 7.06 2.29
CA VAL A 152 -54.51 6.02 1.90
C VAL A 152 -55.58 6.70 1.06
N ALA A 153 -55.49 6.57 -0.26
CA ALA A 153 -56.51 7.07 -1.17
C ALA A 153 -57.81 6.27 -0.95
N GLY A 154 -58.70 6.77 -0.08
CA GLY A 154 -60.16 6.57 -0.04
C GLY A 154 -60.74 5.16 -0.28
N SER A 155 -59.96 4.08 -0.15
CA SER A 155 -60.40 2.75 -0.53
C SER A 155 -61.02 2.04 0.65
N ILE A 156 -62.31 1.74 0.51
CA ILE A 156 -63.18 0.99 1.41
C ILE A 156 -62.70 -0.48 1.59
N TYR A 157 -61.62 -0.88 0.91
CA TYR A 157 -60.99 -2.20 0.94
C TYR A 157 -59.60 -2.20 1.61
N ALA A 158 -59.26 -1.22 2.45
CA ALA A 158 -58.02 -1.23 3.21
C ALA A 158 -58.02 -2.41 4.21
N SER A 159 -57.63 -3.60 3.72
CA SER A 159 -57.37 -4.77 4.54
C SER A 159 -56.35 -4.43 5.64
N SER A 160 -56.38 -5.14 6.76
CA SER A 160 -55.41 -4.98 7.86
C SER A 160 -53.93 -5.05 7.43
N LYS A 161 -53.64 -5.51 6.20
CA LYS A 161 -52.32 -5.51 5.56
C LYS A 161 -51.86 -4.15 5.03
N PHE A 162 -52.72 -3.13 5.02
CA PHE A 162 -52.42 -1.76 4.58
C PHE A 162 -52.44 -0.73 5.73
N GLN A 163 -52.39 -1.20 6.98
CA GLN A 163 -52.22 -0.30 8.11
C GLN A 163 -50.76 0.17 8.18
N PRO A 164 -50.51 1.48 8.36
CA PRO A 164 -49.17 1.99 8.60
C PRO A 164 -48.55 1.31 9.81
N GLN A 165 -47.34 0.78 9.64
CA GLN A 165 -46.62 0.15 10.74
C GLN A 165 -46.03 1.23 11.66
N GLN A 166 -45.89 0.88 12.94
CA GLN A 166 -45.25 1.77 13.93
C GLN A 166 -43.73 1.71 13.83
N THR A 167 -43.19 0.60 13.33
CA THR A 167 -41.76 0.39 13.19
C THR A 167 -41.43 -0.34 11.89
N ALA A 168 -40.22 -0.13 11.40
CA ALA A 168 -39.67 -0.80 10.22
C ALA A 168 -38.26 -1.33 10.51
N LEU A 169 -38.05 -2.59 10.19
CA LEU A 169 -36.78 -3.30 10.33
C LEU A 169 -35.94 -3.22 9.04
N PHE A 170 -34.67 -2.90 9.22
CA PHE A 170 -33.65 -2.81 8.20
C PHE A 170 -32.40 -3.59 8.60
N GLU A 171 -31.66 -3.98 7.59
CA GLU A 171 -30.44 -4.76 7.72
C GLU A 171 -29.34 -4.08 6.92
N PHE A 172 -28.13 -4.07 7.48
CA PHE A 172 -26.93 -3.63 6.82
C PHE A 172 -25.85 -4.69 6.94
N ASP A 173 -25.30 -5.14 5.82
CA ASP A 173 -24.35 -6.25 5.78
C ASP A 173 -23.22 -6.06 4.77
N GLU A 174 -22.07 -6.67 5.07
CA GLU A 174 -20.98 -6.84 4.12
C GLU A 174 -21.21 -8.13 3.31
N VAL A 175 -21.44 -8.01 2.01
CA VAL A 175 -21.73 -9.16 1.13
C VAL A 175 -20.43 -9.78 0.66
N THR A 176 -19.86 -10.72 1.44
CA THR A 176 -18.71 -11.53 1.01
C THR A 176 -18.90 -13.02 1.33
N LEU A 177 -18.27 -13.90 0.55
CA LEU A 177 -18.36 -15.37 0.68
C LEU A 177 -17.47 -15.95 1.80
N LEU A 178 -16.89 -15.11 2.66
CA LEU A 178 -15.90 -15.49 3.67
C LEU A 178 -16.51 -15.39 5.06
N GLY A 179 -16.11 -16.27 6.00
CA GLY A 179 -16.76 -16.42 7.31
C GLY A 179 -16.85 -15.17 8.20
N ILE A 180 -16.02 -14.13 7.96
CA ILE A 180 -16.02 -12.86 8.72
C ILE A 180 -17.16 -11.93 8.26
N ALA A 181 -17.73 -12.13 7.06
CA ALA A 181 -18.83 -11.33 6.52
C ALA A 181 -20.07 -11.34 7.43
N ALA A 182 -20.35 -12.49 8.05
CA ALA A 182 -21.47 -12.67 8.96
C ALA A 182 -21.34 -11.79 10.21
N GLU A 183 -20.13 -11.42 10.62
CA GLU A 183 -19.89 -10.57 11.79
C GLU A 183 -20.22 -9.09 11.53
N ASN A 184 -20.32 -8.68 10.25
CA ASN A 184 -20.68 -7.33 9.81
C ASN A 184 -22.14 -7.16 9.42
N HIS A 185 -23.00 -8.13 9.76
CA HIS A 185 -24.45 -8.01 9.63
C HIS A 185 -25.05 -7.29 10.85
N ARG A 186 -25.79 -6.20 10.63
CA ARG A 186 -26.48 -5.45 11.67
C ARG A 186 -27.94 -5.27 11.28
N THR A 187 -28.83 -5.68 12.16
CA THR A 187 -30.26 -5.36 12.07
C THR A 187 -30.59 -4.20 13.00
N PHE A 188 -31.48 -3.32 12.57
CA PHE A 188 -31.92 -2.17 13.35
C PHE A 188 -33.35 -1.79 12.97
N GLU A 189 -34.00 -1.13 13.91
CA GLU A 189 -35.40 -0.73 13.82
C GLU A 189 -35.48 0.80 13.72
N ILE A 190 -36.29 1.29 12.79
CA ILE A 190 -36.67 2.70 12.69
C ILE A 190 -38.12 2.86 13.12
N THR A 191 -38.42 3.93 13.84
CA THR A 191 -39.75 4.19 14.40
C THR A 191 -40.50 5.23 13.59
N ARG A 192 -41.82 5.11 13.53
CA ARG A 192 -42.68 6.09 12.90
C ARG A 192 -42.50 7.48 13.53
N SER A 193 -42.36 8.49 12.67
CA SER A 193 -42.36 9.90 13.04
C SER A 193 -43.78 10.45 13.05
N THR A 194 -44.07 11.39 13.96
CA THR A 194 -45.32 12.15 13.98
C THR A 194 -45.35 13.27 12.94
N ASP A 195 -44.20 13.61 12.36
CA ASP A 195 -44.00 14.70 11.41
C ASP A 195 -43.27 14.20 10.15
N GLU A 196 -43.76 14.58 8.96
CA GLU A 196 -43.23 14.19 7.64
C GLU A 196 -41.94 14.93 7.27
N THR A 197 -41.60 16.00 8.00
CA THR A 197 -40.47 16.87 7.67
C THR A 197 -39.24 16.63 8.56
N THR A 198 -39.44 16.07 9.75
CA THR A 198 -38.37 15.85 10.73
C THR A 198 -37.66 14.51 10.49
N PHE A 199 -36.33 14.56 10.29
CA PHE A 199 -35.50 13.35 10.19
C PHE A 199 -34.84 13.04 11.53
N ALA A 200 -34.92 11.78 11.96
CA ALA A 200 -34.23 11.27 13.14
C ALA A 200 -32.90 10.62 12.73
N THR A 201 -31.86 10.82 13.53
CA THR A 201 -30.52 10.26 13.29
C THR A 201 -30.39 8.88 13.92
N VAL A 202 -29.87 7.91 13.18
CA VAL A 202 -29.60 6.55 13.65
C VAL A 202 -28.13 6.26 13.52
N ARG A 203 -27.60 5.56 14.53
CA ARG A 203 -26.22 5.08 14.57
C ARG A 203 -26.21 3.58 14.83
N VAL A 204 -25.66 2.82 13.90
CA VAL A 204 -25.62 1.35 13.90
C VAL A 204 -24.18 0.88 13.91
N GLY A 205 -23.80 -0.05 14.78
CA GLY A 205 -22.44 -0.60 14.82
C GLY A 205 -22.02 -1.03 16.21
N PRO A 206 -20.73 -1.37 16.41
CA PRO A 206 -19.63 -1.23 15.45
C PRO A 206 -19.66 -2.28 14.33
N LEU A 207 -19.17 -1.91 13.15
CA LEU A 207 -18.89 -2.73 11.97
C LEU A 207 -17.37 -2.78 11.77
N ASN A 208 -16.79 -3.97 11.57
CA ASN A 208 -15.34 -4.14 11.52
C ASN A 208 -14.90 -4.51 10.10
N PHE A 209 -14.39 -3.54 9.35
CA PHE A 209 -13.84 -3.80 8.03
C PHE A 209 -12.37 -4.20 8.15
N SER A 210 -11.99 -5.35 7.60
CA SER A 210 -10.60 -5.81 7.57
C SER A 210 -9.96 -5.68 6.18
N ARG A 211 -10.77 -5.36 5.16
CA ARG A 211 -10.39 -5.43 3.74
C ARG A 211 -10.90 -4.23 2.95
N ASN A 212 -10.23 -3.98 1.83
CA ASN A 212 -10.57 -2.95 0.86
C ASN A 212 -10.30 -3.51 -0.54
N PRO A 213 -11.27 -3.50 -1.48
CA PRO A 213 -12.63 -2.99 -1.36
C PRO A 213 -13.61 -3.98 -0.70
N ALA A 214 -14.73 -3.46 -0.19
CA ALA A 214 -15.83 -4.23 0.39
C ALA A 214 -17.14 -4.00 -0.39
N THR A 215 -18.05 -4.98 -0.38
CA THR A 215 -19.40 -4.80 -0.92
C THR A 215 -20.36 -4.61 0.24
N LEU A 216 -21.07 -3.49 0.25
CA LEU A 216 -21.98 -3.12 1.33
C LEU A 216 -23.41 -3.17 0.83
N ARG A 217 -24.31 -3.72 1.64
CA ARG A 217 -25.72 -3.84 1.30
C ARG A 217 -26.58 -3.31 2.43
N PHE A 218 -27.60 -2.55 2.06
CA PHE A 218 -28.62 -2.01 2.93
C PHE A 218 -29.97 -2.52 2.43
N THR A 219 -30.71 -3.27 3.25
CA THR A 219 -31.95 -3.93 2.83
C THR A 219 -33.06 -3.78 3.85
N ALA A 220 -34.30 -3.65 3.38
CA ALA A 220 -35.49 -3.74 4.21
C ALA A 220 -35.83 -5.21 4.48
N ALA A 221 -36.08 -5.56 5.76
CA ALA A 221 -36.43 -6.93 6.17
C ALA A 221 -37.86 -7.34 5.71
N ALA A 222 -38.71 -6.36 5.43
CA ALA A 222 -40.07 -6.54 4.92
C ALA A 222 -40.44 -5.41 3.93
N GLY A 223 -41.57 -5.55 3.25
CA GLY A 223 -42.15 -4.46 2.45
C GLY A 223 -43.06 -3.60 3.31
N TYR A 224 -42.90 -2.27 3.23
CA TYR A 224 -43.68 -1.28 3.99
C TYR A 224 -44.56 -0.42 3.06
N PRO A 225 -45.54 -1.00 2.32
CA PRO A 225 -46.33 -0.28 1.34
C PRO A 225 -47.25 0.80 1.93
N ALA A 226 -47.56 0.71 3.23
CA ALA A 226 -48.42 1.65 3.96
C ALA A 226 -47.65 2.80 4.63
N ASN A 227 -46.32 2.80 4.54
CA ASN A 227 -45.45 3.84 5.10
C ASN A 227 -44.64 4.54 4.00
N ILE A 228 -44.38 5.83 4.16
CA ILE A 228 -43.40 6.56 3.39
C ILE A 228 -42.12 6.60 4.22
N ILE A 229 -41.13 5.81 3.84
CA ILE A 229 -39.81 5.81 4.47
C ILE A 229 -38.82 6.54 3.57
N ARG A 230 -38.11 7.52 4.13
CA ARG A 230 -37.06 8.30 3.47
C ARG A 230 -35.79 8.20 4.30
N ILE A 231 -34.67 7.86 3.66
CA ILE A 231 -33.36 7.73 4.33
C ILE A 231 -32.35 8.61 3.58
N ARG A 232 -31.53 9.37 4.30
CA ARG A 232 -30.51 10.26 3.73
C ARG A 232 -29.25 10.29 4.58
N ASN A 233 -28.20 10.95 4.08
CA ASN A 233 -26.93 11.15 4.79
C ASN A 233 -26.27 9.84 5.28
N LEU A 234 -26.32 8.76 4.50
CA LEU A 234 -25.65 7.51 4.86
C LEU A 234 -24.12 7.70 4.87
N ARG A 235 -23.48 7.39 5.99
CA ARG A 235 -22.03 7.52 6.16
C ARG A 235 -21.48 6.52 7.19
N LEU A 236 -20.22 6.14 7.03
CA LEU A 236 -19.48 5.29 7.97
C LEU A 236 -18.56 6.13 8.83
N VAL A 237 -18.86 6.29 10.11
CA VAL A 237 -18.10 7.08 11.09
C VAL A 237 -17.17 6.17 11.90
N PRO A 238 -15.85 6.39 11.94
CA PRO A 238 -14.96 5.53 12.70
C PRO A 238 -15.24 5.61 14.20
N VAL A 239 -15.11 4.47 14.88
CA VAL A 239 -15.20 4.39 16.34
C VAL A 239 -13.96 5.06 16.93
N THR A 240 -14.15 6.10 17.76
CA THR A 240 -13.08 6.71 18.54
C THR A 240 -13.20 6.20 19.98
N ASP A 241 -12.20 5.46 20.47
CA ASP A 241 -12.10 5.22 21.91
C ASP A 241 -11.79 6.56 22.60
N THR A 242 -12.81 7.12 23.25
CA THR A 242 -12.78 8.40 23.96
C THR A 242 -12.00 8.30 25.27
N ALA A 243 -10.66 8.26 25.20
CA ALA A 243 -9.80 8.28 26.40
C ALA A 243 -8.62 9.27 26.36
N ALA A 244 -8.50 10.15 25.34
CA ALA A 244 -7.40 11.11 25.29
C ALA A 244 -7.84 12.47 24.72
N ALA A 245 -8.67 13.20 25.47
CA ALA A 245 -9.08 14.56 25.11
C ALA A 245 -8.24 15.67 25.77
N ASN A 246 -7.23 15.35 26.60
CA ASN A 246 -6.43 16.35 27.30
C ASN A 246 -4.93 16.22 26.98
N ALA A 247 -4.51 16.74 25.84
CA ALA A 247 -3.12 17.16 25.64
C ALA A 247 -3.12 18.32 24.64
N GLY A 248 -2.71 19.50 25.10
CA GLY A 248 -2.79 20.76 24.37
C GLY A 248 -2.02 20.76 23.05
N ALA A 249 -2.59 21.44 22.06
CA ALA A 249 -1.97 21.66 20.76
C ALA A 249 -0.69 22.51 20.90
N PRO A 250 0.48 22.06 20.40
CA PRO A 250 1.66 22.90 20.29
C PRO A 250 1.56 23.83 19.06
N PRO A 251 2.33 24.94 19.03
CA PRO A 251 2.29 25.98 17.99
C PRO A 251 2.76 25.46 16.62
N PRO A 252 2.46 26.18 15.51
CA PRO A 252 2.62 25.68 14.16
C PRO A 252 4.11 25.57 13.79
N THR A 253 4.69 24.40 14.02
CA THR A 253 5.94 24.01 13.38
C THR A 253 5.69 23.64 11.92
N SER A 254 6.63 23.95 11.04
CA SER A 254 6.64 23.52 9.64
C SER A 254 6.18 22.06 9.50
N SER A 255 5.23 21.83 8.60
CA SER A 255 4.47 20.58 8.41
C SER A 255 5.34 19.31 8.23
N THR A 256 6.56 19.46 7.71
CA THR A 256 7.56 18.38 7.65
C THR A 256 8.06 17.94 9.02
N THR A 257 8.24 18.88 9.95
CA THR A 257 8.70 18.61 11.31
C THR A 257 7.63 17.89 12.13
N ALA A 258 6.35 18.26 11.95
CA ALA A 258 5.23 17.60 12.61
C ALA A 258 5.07 16.13 12.16
N MET A 259 5.19 15.86 10.85
CA MET A 259 5.12 14.50 10.32
C MET A 259 6.33 13.64 10.74
N GLN A 260 7.52 14.25 10.83
CA GLN A 260 8.72 13.59 11.36
C GLN A 260 8.58 13.29 12.86
N GLN A 261 7.99 14.20 13.65
CA GLN A 261 7.71 13.98 15.06
C GLN A 261 6.66 12.87 15.26
N ALA A 262 5.57 12.87 14.49
CA ALA A 262 4.58 11.81 14.52
C ALA A 262 5.18 10.44 14.15
N SER A 263 6.05 10.40 13.13
CA SER A 263 6.79 9.19 12.75
C SER A 263 7.74 8.70 13.84
N GLY A 264 8.44 9.64 14.50
CA GLY A 264 9.31 9.35 15.65
C GLY A 264 8.55 8.75 16.83
N THR A 265 7.43 9.37 17.22
CA THR A 265 6.60 8.87 18.34
C THR A 265 6.00 7.48 18.07
N LEU A 266 5.58 7.20 16.83
CA LEU A 266 5.11 5.87 16.44
C LEU A 266 6.25 4.84 16.50
N LYS A 267 7.43 5.21 16.03
CA LYS A 267 8.62 4.35 16.09
C LYS A 267 8.97 3.97 17.53
N ASP A 268 8.97 4.95 18.44
CA ASP A 268 9.25 4.72 19.86
C ASP A 268 8.18 3.84 20.52
N ALA A 269 6.91 4.04 20.17
CA ALA A 269 5.80 3.20 20.67
C ALA A 269 5.88 1.75 20.16
N ILE A 270 6.19 1.55 18.87
CA ILE A 270 6.41 0.22 18.29
C ILE A 270 7.61 -0.46 18.93
N ASP A 271 8.71 0.26 19.13
CA ASP A 271 9.91 -0.29 19.74
C ASP A 271 9.69 -0.68 21.21
N THR A 272 8.85 0.06 21.92
CA THR A 272 8.42 -0.25 23.30
C THR A 272 7.54 -1.50 23.35
N ALA A 273 6.51 -1.58 22.49
CA ALA A 273 5.62 -2.74 22.42
C ALA A 273 6.37 -4.02 22.02
N ARG A 274 7.29 -3.90 21.05
CA ARG A 274 8.16 -5.01 20.62
C ARG A 274 9.05 -5.50 21.75
N ASN A 275 9.69 -4.59 22.49
CA ASN A 275 10.54 -4.95 23.63
C ASN A 275 9.76 -5.71 24.71
N ALA A 276 8.56 -5.24 25.03
CA ALA A 276 7.69 -5.90 26.01
C ALA A 276 7.28 -7.31 25.56
N ALA A 277 6.95 -7.50 24.27
CA ALA A 277 6.63 -8.81 23.73
C ALA A 277 7.84 -9.77 23.72
N THR A 278 9.03 -9.27 23.35
CA THR A 278 10.25 -10.09 23.36
C THR A 278 10.69 -10.49 24.77
N ALA A 279 10.48 -9.62 25.76
CA ALA A 279 10.79 -9.93 27.16
C ALA A 279 9.90 -11.08 27.68
N LYS A 280 8.58 -10.98 27.43
CA LYS A 280 7.63 -12.06 27.79
C LYS A 280 7.99 -13.41 27.15
N TYR A 281 8.37 -13.40 25.88
CA TYR A 281 8.77 -14.62 25.18
C TYR A 281 10.07 -15.24 25.73
N LEU A 282 11.03 -14.41 26.15
CA LEU A 282 12.24 -14.89 26.81
C LEU A 282 11.95 -15.48 28.19
N ASP A 283 11.02 -14.90 28.94
CA ASP A 283 10.58 -15.45 30.24
C ASP A 283 9.91 -16.82 30.07
N GLU A 284 9.07 -16.99 29.04
CA GLU A 284 8.45 -18.28 28.69
C GLU A 284 9.50 -19.33 28.28
N LEU A 285 10.52 -18.95 27.50
CA LEU A 285 11.61 -19.85 27.13
C LEU A 285 12.45 -20.27 28.35
N ASN A 286 12.69 -19.35 29.30
CA ASN A 286 13.39 -19.67 30.54
C ASN A 286 12.58 -20.62 31.43
N ASP A 287 11.27 -20.44 31.53
CA ASP A 287 10.39 -21.36 32.27
C ASP A 287 10.32 -22.75 31.60
N LEU A 288 10.30 -22.80 30.26
CA LEU A 288 10.42 -24.04 29.48
C LEU A 288 11.76 -24.75 29.70
N ALA A 289 12.85 -24.01 29.88
CA ALA A 289 14.17 -24.58 30.16
C ALA A 289 14.23 -25.27 31.52
N VAL A 290 13.50 -24.73 32.51
CA VAL A 290 13.39 -25.30 33.87
C VAL A 290 12.48 -26.53 33.87
N THR A 291 11.36 -26.48 33.15
CA THR A 291 10.36 -27.56 33.14
C THR A 291 10.73 -28.73 32.23
N LYS A 292 11.55 -28.53 31.19
CA LYS A 292 11.92 -29.57 30.20
C LYS A 292 13.42 -29.59 29.88
N PRO A 293 14.25 -30.21 30.74
CA PRO A 293 15.71 -30.20 30.58
C PRO A 293 16.22 -30.97 29.34
N VAL A 294 15.39 -31.85 28.76
CA VAL A 294 15.73 -32.62 27.54
C VAL A 294 15.82 -31.72 26.29
N LEU A 295 15.14 -30.56 26.30
CA LEU A 295 15.10 -29.61 25.17
C LEU A 295 16.05 -28.42 25.36
N LYS A 296 16.93 -28.47 26.37
CA LYS A 296 17.78 -27.35 26.78
C LYS A 296 18.63 -26.78 25.64
N GLU A 297 19.22 -27.62 24.81
CA GLU A 297 20.01 -27.16 23.65
C GLU A 297 19.17 -26.39 22.61
N GLN A 298 17.92 -26.81 22.39
CA GLN A 298 17.01 -26.14 21.45
C GLN A 298 16.50 -24.81 22.01
N ILE A 299 16.24 -24.77 23.32
CA ILE A 299 15.83 -23.55 24.03
C ILE A 299 16.98 -22.55 24.11
N ASP A 300 18.21 -23.00 24.37
CA ASP A 300 19.40 -22.15 24.35
C ASP A 300 19.67 -21.58 22.95
N ALA A 301 19.45 -22.38 21.89
CA ALA A 301 19.58 -21.93 20.51
C ALA A 301 18.53 -20.85 20.15
N GLU A 302 17.28 -21.02 20.58
CA GLU A 302 16.20 -20.07 20.33
C GLU A 302 16.36 -18.79 21.18
N THR A 303 16.81 -18.92 22.43
CA THR A 303 17.17 -17.79 23.30
C THR A 303 18.27 -16.94 22.66
N ARG A 304 19.33 -17.58 22.14
CA ARG A 304 20.39 -16.90 21.37
C ARG A 304 19.89 -16.28 20.08
N ARG A 305 18.86 -16.84 19.44
CA ARG A 305 18.25 -16.27 18.23
C ARG A 305 17.46 -15.01 18.57
N VAL A 306 16.62 -15.05 19.60
CA VAL A 306 15.82 -13.89 20.06
C VAL A 306 16.73 -12.77 20.57
N GLN A 307 17.79 -13.09 21.31
CA GLN A 307 18.80 -12.12 21.74
C GLN A 307 19.54 -11.49 20.55
N ARG A 308 19.89 -12.27 19.52
CA ARG A 308 20.49 -11.72 18.27
C ARG A 308 19.53 -10.77 17.53
N LEU A 309 18.24 -11.08 17.51
CA LEU A 309 17.20 -10.21 16.94
C LEU A 309 16.97 -8.95 17.79
N GLY A 310 17.19 -9.01 19.10
CA GLY A 310 17.15 -7.85 20.01
C GLY A 310 18.37 -6.95 19.89
N VAL A 311 19.57 -7.51 19.67
CA VAL A 311 20.83 -6.76 19.51
C VAL A 311 20.94 -6.05 18.15
N GLN A 312 20.19 -6.49 17.13
CA GLN A 312 20.08 -5.79 15.84
C GLN A 312 19.46 -4.37 15.94
N LYS A 313 18.99 -3.92 17.12
CA LYS A 313 18.31 -2.62 17.35
C LYS A 313 19.15 -1.34 17.24
N LYS A 314 20.44 -1.37 16.92
CA LYS A 314 21.22 -0.14 16.66
C LYS A 314 21.24 0.28 15.18
N GLY A 315 20.72 -0.53 14.26
CA GLY A 315 20.50 -0.16 12.87
C GLY A 315 19.01 -0.01 12.57
N GLN A 316 18.58 1.23 12.35
CA GLN A 316 17.33 1.69 11.70
C GLN A 316 16.11 0.74 11.78
N THR A 317 15.27 0.92 12.80
CA THR A 317 13.87 0.50 12.80
C THR A 317 12.98 1.59 12.19
N GLY A 318 12.14 1.25 11.22
CA GLY A 318 11.18 2.15 10.58
C GLY A 318 10.31 1.36 9.60
N ILE A 319 9.18 1.94 9.18
CA ILE A 319 8.13 1.33 8.33
C ILE A 319 8.68 0.71 7.01
N HIS A 320 9.92 1.03 6.63
CA HIS A 320 10.69 0.39 5.57
C HIS A 320 10.99 -1.11 5.77
N ALA A 321 10.94 -1.62 7.01
CA ALA A 321 11.15 -3.04 7.31
C ALA A 321 10.02 -3.95 6.79
N ILE A 322 8.79 -3.43 6.66
CA ILE A 322 7.63 -4.26 6.27
C ILE A 322 7.57 -4.51 4.76
N THR A 323 8.24 -3.68 3.95
CA THR A 323 8.55 -4.03 2.55
C THR A 323 9.75 -4.97 2.40
N THR A 324 10.43 -5.32 3.50
CA THR A 324 11.67 -6.11 3.49
C THR A 324 11.62 -7.40 4.31
N THR A 325 10.49 -7.78 4.92
CA THR A 325 10.34 -9.09 5.58
C THR A 325 9.27 -9.96 4.94
N GLY A 326 9.48 -10.30 3.66
CA GLY A 326 9.47 -11.69 3.24
C GLY A 326 10.94 -12.07 3.00
N GLY A 327 11.47 -13.07 3.70
CA GLY A 327 12.91 -13.29 3.84
C GLY A 327 13.75 -13.20 2.55
N GLY A 328 14.97 -12.66 2.65
CA GLY A 328 15.96 -12.86 1.58
C GLY A 328 17.12 -11.86 1.46
N PHE A 329 17.05 -10.66 2.03
CA PHE A 329 18.08 -9.62 1.87
C PHE A 329 18.93 -9.38 3.12
N SER A 330 19.36 -10.44 3.81
CA SER A 330 20.34 -10.28 4.89
C SER A 330 21.66 -9.77 4.32
N GLY A 331 21.94 -8.47 4.50
CA GLY A 331 23.23 -7.86 4.21
C GLY A 331 23.20 -6.62 3.31
N PHE A 332 22.08 -6.27 2.67
CA PHE A 332 22.02 -5.06 1.84
C PHE A 332 21.63 -3.83 2.68
N GLU A 333 22.32 -2.71 2.47
CA GLU A 333 22.01 -1.39 3.03
C GLU A 333 21.03 -0.67 2.09
N ASP A 334 19.88 -0.25 2.61
CA ASP A 334 18.84 0.46 1.85
C ASP A 334 19.02 1.97 2.03
N ILE A 335 19.28 2.66 0.92
CA ILE A 335 19.36 4.11 0.84
C ILE A 335 18.16 4.61 0.05
N SER A 336 17.30 5.39 0.71
CA SER A 336 16.20 6.13 0.08
C SER A 336 16.59 7.60 -0.15
N ASP A 337 16.01 8.23 -1.18
CA ASP A 337 16.19 9.67 -1.49
C ASP A 337 17.60 10.08 -1.96
N ALA A 338 18.35 9.15 -2.54
CA ALA A 338 19.62 9.46 -3.17
C ALA A 338 19.39 10.21 -4.50
N ARG A 339 20.32 11.05 -4.93
CA ARG A 339 20.26 11.76 -6.22
C ARG A 339 21.52 11.51 -7.02
N LEU A 340 21.40 11.43 -8.35
CA LEU A 340 22.57 11.42 -9.21
C LEU A 340 23.40 12.69 -8.95
N SER A 341 24.73 12.56 -8.85
CA SER A 341 25.61 13.73 -8.74
C SER A 341 25.56 14.59 -10.00
N ASP A 342 25.87 15.87 -9.88
CA ASP A 342 26.00 16.77 -11.03
C ASP A 342 27.20 16.42 -11.95
N GLU A 343 28.10 15.56 -11.50
CA GLU A 343 29.18 15.00 -12.31
C GLU A 343 28.65 14.00 -13.36
N GLU A 344 29.27 13.96 -14.53
CA GLU A 344 28.94 12.97 -15.56
C GLU A 344 29.19 11.53 -15.06
N PRO A 345 28.26 10.58 -15.34
CA PRO A 345 28.49 9.16 -15.09
C PRO A 345 29.77 8.67 -15.75
N LEU A 346 30.51 7.79 -15.06
CA LEU A 346 31.70 7.14 -15.63
C LEU A 346 31.30 6.16 -16.75
N SER A 347 30.18 5.46 -16.56
CA SER A 347 29.56 4.56 -17.54
C SER A 347 28.06 4.43 -17.23
N GLY A 348 27.30 3.75 -18.08
CA GLY A 348 25.87 3.52 -17.84
C GLY A 348 25.56 2.74 -16.55
N GLU A 349 26.52 1.96 -16.05
CA GLU A 349 26.38 1.22 -14.80
C GLU A 349 27.07 1.87 -13.59
N ARG A 350 28.05 2.77 -13.84
CA ARG A 350 28.94 3.34 -12.81
C ARG A 350 28.77 4.83 -12.74
N PHE A 351 28.27 5.32 -11.61
CA PHE A 351 28.02 6.73 -11.41
C PHE A 351 28.08 7.10 -9.93
N LYS A 352 28.25 8.39 -9.69
CA LYS A 352 28.27 8.96 -8.35
C LYS A 352 26.86 9.38 -7.95
N VAL A 353 26.54 9.13 -6.69
CA VAL A 353 25.23 9.44 -6.10
C VAL A 353 25.46 10.25 -4.84
N VAL A 354 24.70 11.33 -4.68
CA VAL A 354 24.69 12.17 -3.49
C VAL A 354 23.60 11.69 -2.55
N TYR A 355 23.98 11.34 -1.33
CA TYR A 355 23.08 10.96 -0.25
C TYR A 355 23.58 11.57 1.06
N GLU A 356 22.71 12.29 1.78
CA GLU A 356 23.04 12.97 3.05
C GLU A 356 24.33 13.83 2.98
N GLY A 357 24.56 14.51 1.85
CA GLY A 357 25.74 15.35 1.62
C GLY A 357 27.04 14.57 1.37
N ARG A 358 26.97 13.25 1.23
CA ARG A 358 28.10 12.38 0.85
C ARG A 358 27.95 11.91 -0.59
N THR A 359 29.05 11.91 -1.32
CA THR A 359 29.12 11.36 -2.67
C THR A 359 29.60 9.91 -2.60
N LEU A 360 28.77 8.99 -3.04
CA LEU A 360 29.04 7.56 -3.10
C LEU A 360 29.24 7.13 -4.55
N LEU A 361 30.31 6.39 -4.84
CA LEU A 361 30.51 5.77 -6.15
C LEU A 361 29.81 4.42 -6.19
N VAL A 362 28.84 4.27 -7.08
CA VAL A 362 27.96 3.10 -7.16
C VAL A 362 28.15 2.39 -8.49
N ARG A 363 28.08 1.05 -8.48
CA ARG A 363 28.02 0.18 -9.65
C ARG A 363 26.77 -0.69 -9.61
N LEU A 364 26.05 -0.77 -10.71
CA LEU A 364 24.86 -1.63 -10.80
C LEU A 364 25.22 -3.11 -10.75
N LEU A 365 24.46 -3.88 -9.96
CA LEU A 365 24.68 -5.32 -9.80
C LEU A 365 24.27 -6.13 -11.04
N TRP A 366 25.10 -7.12 -11.38
CA TRP A 366 24.87 -8.19 -12.37
C TRP A 366 24.67 -7.75 -13.82
N ILE A 367 24.90 -6.48 -14.10
CA ILE A 367 24.96 -5.97 -15.45
C ILE A 367 26.33 -5.36 -15.68
N ASP A 368 26.74 -5.37 -16.94
CA ASP A 368 27.97 -4.77 -17.42
C ASP A 368 27.61 -3.85 -18.61
N CYS A 369 28.01 -2.58 -18.61
CA CYS A 369 27.87 -1.66 -19.74
C CYS A 369 29.15 -1.59 -20.57
N ALA A 370 29.02 -1.38 -21.88
CA ALA A 370 30.17 -1.26 -22.76
C ALA A 370 31.11 -0.11 -22.31
N PRO A 371 32.43 -0.29 -22.46
CA PRO A 371 33.40 0.74 -22.09
C PRO A 371 33.27 1.98 -22.99
N VAL A 372 33.73 3.11 -22.46
CA VAL A 372 33.66 4.42 -23.14
C VAL A 372 34.99 4.78 -23.82
N GLU A 373 36.06 4.04 -23.49
CA GLU A 373 37.42 4.20 -24.01
C GLU A 373 37.80 2.98 -24.87
N ASP A 374 38.48 3.23 -25.99
CA ASP A 374 38.85 2.21 -26.98
C ASP A 374 39.92 1.23 -26.46
N ASP A 375 40.76 1.67 -25.51
CA ASP A 375 41.86 0.88 -24.93
C ASP A 375 41.42 -0.07 -23.80
N ASP A 376 40.12 -0.08 -23.45
CA ASP A 376 39.61 -0.90 -22.35
C ASP A 376 39.61 -2.41 -22.73
N PRO A 377 40.19 -3.31 -21.91
CA PRO A 377 40.19 -4.75 -22.18
C PRO A 377 38.78 -5.37 -22.29
N GLY A 378 37.75 -4.66 -21.81
CA GLY A 378 36.34 -5.00 -21.93
C GLY A 378 35.79 -4.94 -23.36
N VAL A 379 36.40 -4.17 -24.27
CA VAL A 379 35.88 -3.97 -25.65
C VAL A 379 35.64 -5.30 -26.37
N LYS A 380 36.66 -6.17 -26.42
CA LYS A 380 36.59 -7.48 -27.08
C LYS A 380 35.53 -8.41 -26.48
N ARG A 381 35.29 -8.30 -25.17
CA ARG A 381 34.28 -9.11 -24.46
C ARG A 381 32.88 -8.67 -24.85
N PHE A 382 32.64 -7.37 -24.96
CA PHE A 382 31.35 -6.80 -25.36
C PHE A 382 31.06 -7.02 -26.84
N ALA A 383 32.05 -6.82 -27.72
CA ALA A 383 31.95 -7.14 -29.14
C ALA A 383 31.49 -8.59 -29.35
N LYS A 384 32.12 -9.55 -28.65
CA LYS A 384 31.73 -10.97 -28.70
C LYS A 384 30.35 -11.25 -28.13
N HIS A 385 29.92 -10.55 -27.07
CA HIS A 385 28.63 -10.79 -26.42
C HIS A 385 27.46 -10.33 -27.29
N PHE A 386 27.57 -9.14 -27.87
CA PHE A 386 26.54 -8.55 -28.73
C PHE A 386 26.70 -8.91 -30.22
N ASN A 387 27.82 -9.53 -30.61
CA ASN A 387 28.19 -9.85 -31.98
C ASN A 387 28.26 -8.60 -32.89
N ILE A 388 28.94 -7.57 -32.39
CA ILE A 388 29.15 -6.27 -33.04
C ILE A 388 30.65 -6.05 -33.31
N GLU A 389 31.00 -5.12 -34.21
CA GLU A 389 32.39 -4.76 -34.47
C GLU A 389 33.01 -4.02 -33.27
N ASP A 390 34.33 -4.15 -33.09
CA ASP A 390 35.05 -3.53 -31.96
C ASP A 390 34.87 -2.00 -31.96
N GLU A 391 34.75 -1.37 -33.13
CA GLU A 391 34.54 0.09 -33.31
C GLU A 391 33.17 0.56 -32.80
N ASP A 392 32.13 -0.28 -32.88
CA ASP A 392 30.77 0.06 -32.47
C ASP A 392 30.55 -0.06 -30.95
N VAL A 393 31.44 -0.79 -30.26
CA VAL A 393 31.33 -1.02 -28.80
C VAL A 393 31.39 0.30 -28.03
N VAL A 394 32.29 1.20 -28.40
CA VAL A 394 32.46 2.48 -27.69
C VAL A 394 31.30 3.44 -27.94
N ALA A 395 30.70 3.41 -29.13
CA ALA A 395 29.47 4.15 -29.41
C ALA A 395 28.31 3.67 -28.52
N VAL A 396 28.17 2.35 -28.32
CA VAL A 396 27.19 1.78 -27.38
C VAL A 396 27.49 2.20 -25.94
N GLY A 397 28.75 2.21 -25.53
CA GLY A 397 29.17 2.65 -24.19
C GLY A 397 28.81 4.11 -23.90
N ARG A 398 29.07 5.00 -24.86
CA ARG A 398 28.66 6.42 -24.79
C ARG A 398 27.15 6.58 -24.72
N ALA A 399 26.41 5.84 -25.56
CA ALA A 399 24.95 5.85 -25.53
C ALA A 399 24.38 5.38 -24.18
N ALA A 400 24.96 4.34 -23.58
CA ALA A 400 24.56 3.85 -22.24
C ALA A 400 24.83 4.89 -21.14
N ARG A 401 25.97 5.59 -21.22
CA ARG A 401 26.34 6.68 -20.31
C ARG A 401 25.37 7.87 -20.41
N GLU A 402 25.08 8.34 -21.62
CA GLU A 402 24.15 9.44 -21.88
C GLU A 402 22.71 9.08 -21.50
N PHE A 403 22.30 7.85 -21.79
CA PHE A 403 21.00 7.33 -21.37
C PHE A 403 20.87 7.34 -19.86
N THR A 404 21.91 6.93 -19.13
CA THR A 404 21.89 6.93 -17.66
C THR A 404 21.88 8.34 -17.09
N ALA A 405 22.72 9.23 -17.64
CA ALA A 405 22.77 10.63 -17.23
C ALA A 405 21.43 11.35 -17.42
N SER A 406 20.76 11.13 -18.54
CA SER A 406 19.45 11.74 -18.85
C SER A 406 18.30 11.07 -18.10
N TYR A 407 18.31 9.74 -17.99
CA TYR A 407 17.19 9.00 -17.42
C TYR A 407 17.11 9.13 -15.90
N LEU A 408 18.24 9.28 -15.21
CA LEU A 408 18.29 9.39 -13.74
C LEU A 408 18.31 10.84 -13.25
N ARG A 409 18.46 11.83 -14.14
CA ARG A 409 18.46 13.26 -13.78
C ARG A 409 17.17 13.65 -13.07
N ASP A 410 17.31 14.40 -11.97
CA ASP A 410 16.22 14.94 -11.14
C ASP A 410 15.27 13.90 -10.53
N LYS A 411 15.61 12.60 -10.58
CA LYS A 411 14.79 11.54 -9.99
C LYS A 411 15.30 11.13 -8.60
N PRO A 412 14.39 10.90 -7.64
CA PRO A 412 14.77 10.26 -6.38
C PRO A 412 15.13 8.80 -6.64
N LEU A 413 16.32 8.40 -6.23
CA LEU A 413 16.89 7.08 -6.42
C LEU A 413 16.80 6.30 -5.10
N ARG A 414 16.33 5.06 -5.17
CA ARG A 414 16.43 4.10 -4.06
C ARG A 414 17.48 3.05 -4.39
N LEU A 415 18.48 2.92 -3.54
CA LEU A 415 19.61 2.01 -3.75
C LEU A 415 19.60 0.92 -2.68
N LEU A 416 19.62 -0.35 -3.10
CA LEU A 416 19.97 -1.46 -2.21
C LEU A 416 21.43 -1.82 -2.44
N MET A 417 22.30 -1.33 -1.56
CA MET A 417 23.75 -1.52 -1.66
C MET A 417 24.20 -2.81 -0.98
N ARG A 418 25.19 -3.49 -1.56
CA ARG A 418 25.94 -4.53 -0.85
C ARG A 418 26.89 -3.91 0.17
N PRO A 419 27.19 -4.61 1.27
CA PRO A 419 28.11 -4.13 2.29
C PRO A 419 29.57 -4.28 1.82
N ASP A 420 29.81 -5.18 0.86
CA ASP A 420 31.10 -5.42 0.25
C ASP A 420 31.45 -4.26 -0.70
N ARG A 421 32.60 -3.62 -0.48
CA ARG A 421 33.18 -2.64 -1.41
C ARG A 421 34.12 -3.33 -2.38
N ASP A 422 34.07 -2.95 -3.65
CA ASP A 422 35.06 -3.36 -4.63
C ASP A 422 36.43 -2.73 -4.31
N LYS A 423 37.51 -3.27 -4.89
CA LYS A 423 38.90 -2.79 -4.63
C LYS A 423 39.09 -1.30 -4.90
N ASP A 424 38.28 -0.76 -5.80
CA ASP A 424 38.30 0.66 -6.22
C ASP A 424 37.42 1.56 -5.33
N GLY A 425 36.88 1.01 -4.23
CA GLY A 425 35.98 1.71 -3.32
C GLY A 425 34.53 1.80 -3.79
N THR A 426 34.22 1.27 -4.97
CA THR A 426 32.88 1.25 -5.57
C THR A 426 31.93 0.33 -4.81
N MET A 427 30.70 0.78 -4.59
CA MET A 427 29.65 0.02 -3.92
C MET A 427 28.72 -0.63 -4.96
N ALA A 428 28.50 -1.94 -4.86
CA ALA A 428 27.61 -2.65 -5.76
C ALA A 428 26.15 -2.51 -5.30
N ALA A 429 25.24 -2.00 -6.14
CA ALA A 429 23.87 -1.71 -5.74
C ALA A 429 22.80 -2.13 -6.76
N LEU A 430 21.59 -2.38 -6.26
CA LEU A 430 20.36 -2.45 -7.05
C LEU A 430 19.68 -1.10 -7.02
N LEU A 431 19.31 -0.56 -8.19
CA LEU A 431 18.69 0.76 -8.29
C LEU A 431 17.20 0.60 -8.60
N PHE A 432 16.36 1.15 -7.72
CA PHE A 432 14.91 1.17 -7.87
C PHE A 432 14.41 2.59 -8.10
N LEU A 433 13.54 2.72 -9.10
CA LEU A 433 12.83 3.95 -9.43
C LEU A 433 11.33 3.77 -9.13
N PRO A 434 10.64 4.77 -8.55
CA PRO A 434 9.26 4.63 -8.06
C PRO A 434 8.26 4.10 -9.10
N ASN A 435 8.37 4.52 -10.36
CA ASN A 435 7.40 4.21 -11.41
C ASN A 435 7.86 3.13 -12.39
N VAL A 436 9.10 2.68 -12.28
CA VAL A 436 9.75 1.82 -13.29
C VAL A 436 10.22 0.50 -12.67
N GLY A 437 10.45 0.48 -11.36
CA GLY A 437 11.04 -0.65 -10.67
C GLY A 437 12.56 -0.68 -10.87
N LEU A 438 13.12 -1.85 -11.16
CA LEU A 438 14.56 -2.07 -11.23
C LEU A 438 15.16 -1.42 -12.51
N TYR A 439 16.06 -0.45 -12.34
CA TYR A 439 16.66 0.28 -13.46
C TYR A 439 17.52 -0.62 -14.36
N GLN A 440 18.17 -1.64 -13.81
CA GLN A 440 18.92 -2.64 -14.58
C GLN A 440 18.07 -3.29 -15.69
N ASN A 441 16.77 -3.50 -15.43
CA ASN A 441 15.86 -4.06 -16.44
C ASN A 441 15.72 -3.12 -17.63
N VAL A 442 15.74 -1.80 -17.40
CA VAL A 442 15.63 -0.80 -18.47
C VAL A 442 16.85 -0.86 -19.37
N LEU A 443 18.06 -0.82 -18.80
CA LEU A 443 19.30 -0.88 -19.57
C LEU A 443 19.42 -2.17 -20.41
N VAL A 444 19.09 -3.32 -19.80
CA VAL A 444 19.12 -4.62 -20.50
C VAL A 444 18.05 -4.69 -21.59
N ASN A 445 16.83 -4.21 -21.32
CA ASN A 445 15.73 -4.21 -22.29
C ASN A 445 15.99 -3.29 -23.50
N HIS A 446 16.74 -2.20 -23.30
CA HIS A 446 17.19 -1.32 -24.38
C HIS A 446 18.46 -1.81 -25.09
N GLY A 447 19.04 -2.94 -24.69
CA GLY A 447 20.26 -3.47 -25.28
C GLY A 447 21.51 -2.61 -25.04
N LEU A 448 21.54 -1.88 -23.91
CA LEU A 448 22.64 -1.00 -23.49
C LEU A 448 23.52 -1.61 -22.40
N ALA A 449 23.11 -2.75 -21.83
CA ALA A 449 23.87 -3.49 -20.84
C ALA A 449 23.77 -5.00 -21.10
N ALA A 450 24.87 -5.70 -20.85
CA ALA A 450 24.96 -7.15 -20.88
C ALA A 450 24.75 -7.74 -19.49
N VAL A 451 24.09 -8.89 -19.37
CA VAL A 451 23.93 -9.55 -18.07
C VAL A 451 25.19 -10.34 -17.74
N VAL A 452 25.81 -10.02 -16.61
CA VAL A 452 27.03 -10.69 -16.12
C VAL A 452 26.73 -11.38 -14.80
N PRO A 453 26.32 -12.66 -14.85
CA PRO A 453 26.04 -13.39 -13.63
C PRO A 453 27.35 -13.71 -12.88
N PRO A 454 27.35 -13.65 -11.53
CA PRO A 454 28.47 -14.16 -10.76
C PRO A 454 28.58 -15.69 -10.93
N ALA A 455 29.80 -16.22 -10.73
CA ALA A 455 30.06 -17.65 -10.75
C ALA A 455 29.04 -18.42 -9.88
N ARG A 456 28.58 -19.59 -10.33
CA ARG A 456 27.49 -20.36 -9.68
C ARG A 456 27.72 -20.60 -8.18
N GLU A 457 28.96 -20.78 -7.76
CA GLU A 457 29.36 -20.97 -6.36
C GLU A 457 29.20 -19.71 -5.48
N LYS A 458 29.20 -18.52 -6.10
CA LYS A 458 29.03 -17.22 -5.44
C LYS A 458 27.58 -16.71 -5.47
N GLN A 459 26.65 -17.49 -6.04
CA GLN A 459 25.21 -17.18 -6.02
C GLN A 459 24.63 -17.60 -4.67
N ARG A 460 24.58 -16.66 -3.73
CA ARG A 460 24.36 -16.92 -2.31
C ARG A 460 22.91 -17.34 -2.03
N ASN A 461 21.94 -16.75 -2.73
CA ASN A 461 20.51 -16.88 -2.39
C ASN A 461 19.60 -17.29 -3.56
N ALA A 462 18.51 -18.02 -3.27
CA ALA A 462 17.51 -18.43 -4.27
C ALA A 462 16.84 -17.25 -4.99
N MET A 463 16.69 -16.11 -4.30
CA MET A 463 16.16 -14.88 -4.88
C MET A 463 17.15 -14.21 -5.85
N GLU A 464 18.46 -14.22 -5.57
CA GLU A 464 19.48 -13.73 -6.52
C GLU A 464 19.41 -14.52 -7.83
N ARG A 465 19.18 -15.84 -7.75
CA ARG A 465 18.97 -16.70 -8.92
C ARG A 465 17.70 -16.32 -9.69
N ALA A 466 16.62 -15.96 -9.00
CA ALA A 466 15.38 -15.51 -9.64
C ALA A 466 15.55 -14.15 -10.36
N PHE A 467 16.27 -13.20 -9.75
CA PHE A 467 16.60 -11.92 -10.39
C PHE A 467 17.51 -12.11 -11.61
N LEU A 468 18.56 -12.92 -11.49
CA LEU A 468 19.43 -13.25 -12.62
C LEU A 468 18.66 -13.96 -13.75
N ALA A 469 17.75 -14.87 -13.40
CA ALA A 469 16.87 -15.51 -14.39
C ALA A 469 16.00 -14.47 -15.12
N THR A 470 15.45 -13.49 -14.39
CA THR A 470 14.64 -12.41 -14.96
C THR A 470 15.46 -11.50 -15.88
N LEU A 471 16.65 -11.09 -15.45
CA LEU A 471 17.58 -10.30 -16.26
C LEU A 471 17.98 -11.06 -17.54
N SER A 472 18.31 -12.35 -17.43
CA SER A 472 18.65 -13.17 -18.59
C SER A 472 17.46 -13.38 -19.54
N ALA A 473 16.24 -13.49 -19.01
CA ALA A 473 15.03 -13.58 -19.82
C ALA A 473 14.76 -12.26 -20.57
N LEU A 474 14.97 -11.13 -19.90
CA LEU A 474 14.86 -9.79 -20.51
C LEU A 474 15.91 -9.57 -21.60
N GLU A 475 17.16 -9.98 -21.37
CA GLU A 475 18.22 -9.89 -22.37
C GLU A 475 17.90 -10.73 -23.61
N ASN A 476 17.44 -11.97 -23.41
CA ASN A 476 16.99 -12.83 -24.52
C ASN A 476 15.78 -12.23 -25.25
N ALA A 477 14.85 -11.60 -24.52
CA ALA A 477 13.70 -10.92 -25.13
C ALA A 477 14.13 -9.70 -25.95
N ALA A 478 15.08 -8.89 -25.44
CA ALA A 478 15.64 -7.76 -26.16
C ALA A 478 16.35 -8.20 -27.44
N ARG A 479 17.17 -9.26 -27.36
CA ARG A 479 17.86 -9.86 -28.51
C ARG A 479 16.91 -10.36 -29.60
N ASN A 480 15.77 -10.93 -29.22
CA ASN A 480 14.80 -11.51 -30.15
C ASN A 480 13.74 -10.50 -30.67
N ARG A 481 13.76 -9.25 -30.19
CA ARG A 481 12.77 -8.23 -30.55
C ARG A 481 12.98 -7.76 -32.01
N ARG A 482 11.88 -7.37 -32.67
CA ARG A 482 11.90 -6.79 -34.02
C ARG A 482 11.21 -5.41 -34.00
N PRO A 483 11.93 -4.30 -34.30
CA PRO A 483 13.38 -4.22 -34.49
C PRO A 483 14.15 -4.49 -33.19
N PRO A 484 15.39 -5.02 -33.27
CA PRO A 484 16.26 -5.19 -32.11
C PRO A 484 16.68 -3.82 -31.54
N PRO A 485 16.78 -3.66 -30.20
CA PRO A 485 17.16 -2.41 -29.57
C PRO A 485 18.67 -2.33 -29.29
N GLY A 486 19.22 -1.12 -29.33
CA GLY A 486 20.59 -0.82 -28.87
C GLY A 486 21.66 -1.64 -29.59
N ALA A 487 22.59 -2.23 -28.84
CA ALA A 487 23.69 -3.02 -29.37
C ALA A 487 23.22 -4.24 -30.20
N TRP A 488 22.04 -4.80 -29.91
CA TRP A 488 21.49 -5.92 -30.68
C TRP A 488 21.10 -5.52 -32.12
N ALA A 489 21.03 -4.22 -32.42
CA ALA A 489 20.71 -3.71 -33.75
C ALA A 489 21.92 -3.56 -34.68
N LEU A 490 23.14 -3.72 -34.16
CA LEU A 490 24.40 -3.49 -34.87
C LEU A 490 25.16 -4.78 -35.25
N PRO A 491 24.52 -5.95 -35.50
CA PRO A 491 25.28 -7.17 -35.68
C PRO A 491 26.20 -7.05 -36.90
N ALA A 492 27.45 -7.50 -36.76
CA ALA A 492 28.50 -7.42 -37.79
C ALA A 492 28.07 -7.93 -39.18
N ASN A 493 27.10 -8.86 -39.24
CA ASN A 493 26.59 -9.45 -40.48
C ASN A 493 25.53 -8.59 -41.21
N ALA A 494 25.07 -7.47 -40.64
CA ALA A 494 24.06 -6.61 -41.27
C ALA A 494 24.61 -5.73 -42.41
N ASN A 495 25.93 -5.52 -42.50
CA ASN A 495 26.55 -4.68 -43.52
C ASN A 495 26.79 -5.39 -44.88
N GLY A 496 26.25 -6.60 -45.09
CA GLY A 496 26.32 -7.32 -46.37
C GLY A 496 25.13 -7.12 -47.32
N GLY A 497 24.12 -6.35 -46.95
CA GLY A 497 22.86 -6.22 -47.70
C GLY A 497 22.67 -4.84 -48.33
N LYS A 498 22.99 -4.73 -49.63
CA LYS A 498 22.65 -3.67 -50.61
C LYS A 498 21.93 -2.41 -50.08
N GLN A 499 22.62 -1.27 -50.22
CA GLN A 499 21.97 0.05 -50.37
C GLN A 499 20.95 0.02 -51.53
N PRO A 500 19.88 0.84 -51.46
CA PRO A 500 18.82 0.89 -52.46
C PRO A 500 19.31 1.23 -53.87
#